data_AF-A0A3M6Y4K9-F1
#
_entry.id   AF-A0A3M6Y4K9-F1
#
_cell.length_a   1.000
_cell.length_b   1.000
_cell.length_c   1.000
_cell.angle_alpha   90.00
_cell.angle_beta   90.00
_cell.angle_gamma   90.00
#
_symmetry.space_group_name_H-M   'P 1'
#
loop_
_entity.id
_entity.type
_entity.pdbx_description
1 polymer ?
#
loop_
_entity_poly.entity_id
_entity_poly.type
_entity_poly.pdbx_seq_one_letter_code
_entity_poly.pdbx_strand_id
1 'polypeptide(L)'
;MTTYTPIPLFGGALSASLPSTFGDVSDIRQVPDHQEVWLDRDGYTSVVFEILERVEKGSDEEALKYHLEDLVEEDDIGRMNVWGSNTAYMSKLPPPTPAYTLFATSPPGEKQRGRAHEPDFVGILLTMVRLVEQKTDLLIAINVPHVKGEYEENEVDFAGGRYGKLMQQAMGYREKVLETFEVKDWGLFVVEDE
;
A
#
# COMPACT_ATOMS: atom_id res chain seq x y z
N MET A 1 18.45 -13.55 3.59
CA MET A 1 16.99 -13.63 3.77
C MET A 1 16.55 -12.33 4.43
N THR A 2 15.48 -11.72 3.92
CA THR A 2 14.88 -10.52 4.53
C THR A 2 14.32 -10.89 5.90
N THR A 3 14.72 -10.17 6.95
CA THR A 3 14.17 -10.35 8.29
C THR A 3 13.00 -9.41 8.45
N TYR A 4 11.89 -9.92 8.99
CA TYR A 4 10.68 -9.13 9.24
C TYR A 4 10.49 -8.94 10.73
N THR A 5 10.07 -7.74 11.11
CA THR A 5 9.79 -7.39 12.51
C THR A 5 8.33 -6.95 12.63
N PRO A 6 7.58 -7.44 13.63
CA PRO A 6 6.27 -6.91 13.94
C PRO A 6 6.37 -5.43 14.37
N ILE A 7 5.56 -4.59 13.76
CA ILE A 7 5.47 -3.16 14.06
C ILE A 7 4.08 -2.85 14.65
N PRO A 8 4.01 -2.05 15.74
CA PRO A 8 2.74 -1.47 16.16
C PRO A 8 2.31 -0.40 15.15
N LEU A 9 1.01 -0.31 14.91
CA LEU A 9 0.40 0.71 14.05
C LEU A 9 -0.76 1.34 14.84
N PHE A 10 -0.99 2.64 14.68
CA PHE A 10 -2.07 3.39 15.32
C PHE A 10 -2.09 3.19 16.84
N GLY A 11 -1.00 3.55 17.51
CA GLY A 11 -0.85 3.36 18.96
C GLY A 11 -0.82 1.89 19.41
N GLY A 12 -0.63 0.95 18.48
CA GLY A 12 -0.62 -0.49 18.75
C GLY A 12 -1.99 -1.18 18.66
N ALA A 13 -3.04 -0.44 18.27
CA ALA A 13 -4.35 -1.01 18.01
C ALA A 13 -4.32 -1.96 16.80
N LEU A 14 -3.44 -1.70 15.83
CA LEU A 14 -3.13 -2.60 14.72
C LEU A 14 -1.67 -3.07 14.80
N SER A 15 -1.35 -4.14 14.08
CA SER A 15 0.04 -4.51 13.83
C SER A 15 0.21 -5.24 12.51
N ALA A 16 1.36 -5.10 11.88
CA ALA A 16 1.80 -5.87 10.72
C ALA A 16 3.29 -6.20 10.86
N SER A 17 3.85 -7.03 9.98
CA SER A 17 5.30 -7.23 9.91
C SER A 17 5.87 -6.64 8.62
N LEU A 18 6.88 -5.79 8.76
CA LEU A 18 7.64 -5.22 7.65
C LEU A 18 9.12 -5.63 7.73
N PRO A 19 9.89 -5.53 6.62
CA PRO A 19 11.32 -5.75 6.66
C PRO A 19 11.98 -4.85 7.72
N SER A 20 12.98 -5.36 8.43
CA SER A 20 13.68 -4.62 9.48
C SER A 20 14.42 -3.37 9.00
N THR A 21 14.55 -3.19 7.69
CA THR A 21 15.15 -1.99 7.07
C THR A 21 14.17 -0.82 7.01
N PHE A 22 12.86 -1.05 7.16
CA PHE A 22 11.86 0.00 7.13
C PHE A 22 11.90 0.83 8.41
N GLY A 23 11.94 2.14 8.26
CA GLY A 23 11.80 3.10 9.34
C GLY A 23 10.45 3.80 9.29
N ASP A 24 9.92 4.14 10.47
CA ASP A 24 8.74 4.98 10.61
C ASP A 24 9.09 6.42 10.18
N VAL A 25 8.25 7.00 9.33
CA VAL A 25 8.40 8.38 8.85
C VAL A 25 7.90 9.40 9.88
N SER A 26 7.07 8.99 10.84
CA SER A 26 6.58 9.85 11.93
C SER A 26 7.72 10.38 12.81
N ASP A 27 8.83 9.63 12.91
CA ASP A 27 10.05 10.00 13.65
C ASP A 27 10.71 11.29 13.11
N ILE A 28 10.46 11.63 11.84
CA ILE A 28 11.13 12.74 11.14
C ILE A 28 10.19 13.83 10.67
N ARG A 29 8.89 13.54 10.49
CA ARG A 29 7.87 14.51 10.09
C ARG A 29 6.50 14.07 10.56
N GLN A 30 5.59 15.02 10.72
CA GLN A 30 4.19 14.69 10.97
C GLN A 30 3.57 13.92 9.79
N VAL A 31 2.80 12.91 10.14
CA VAL A 31 1.95 12.10 9.27
C VAL A 31 0.51 12.28 9.80
N PRO A 32 -0.52 12.36 8.95
CA PRO A 32 -1.91 12.43 9.40
C PRO A 32 -2.26 11.27 10.34
N ASP A 33 -3.11 11.51 11.35
CA ASP A 33 -3.42 10.52 12.39
C ASP A 33 -4.06 9.22 11.86
N HIS A 34 -4.72 9.29 10.71
CA HIS A 34 -5.32 8.14 10.02
C HIS A 34 -4.34 7.42 9.07
N GLN A 35 -3.06 7.84 9.03
CA GLN A 35 -2.01 7.26 8.22
C GLN A 35 -0.79 6.85 9.06
N GLU A 36 -0.17 5.73 8.66
CA GLU A 36 1.15 5.29 9.15
C GLU A 36 2.04 5.06 7.94
N VAL A 37 3.19 5.74 7.87
CA VAL A 37 4.06 5.72 6.69
C VAL A 37 5.42 5.14 7.06
N TRP A 38 5.81 4.07 6.37
CA TRP A 38 7.08 3.39 6.55
C TRP A 38 7.91 3.48 5.28
N LEU A 39 9.21 3.77 5.40
CA LEU A 39 10.13 3.92 4.27
C LEU A 39 11.30 2.96 4.42
N ASP A 40 11.63 2.23 3.35
CA ASP A 40 12.85 1.41 3.30
C ASP A 40 14.08 2.31 3.40
N ARG A 41 14.91 2.13 4.43
CA ARG A 41 16.12 2.96 4.62
C ARG A 41 17.20 2.68 3.58
N ASP A 42 17.15 1.50 2.96
CA ASP A 42 18.12 1.05 1.97
C ASP A 42 17.63 1.26 0.52
N GLY A 43 16.47 1.90 0.34
CA GLY A 43 15.87 2.14 -0.98
C GLY A 43 14.84 3.27 -0.98
N TYR A 44 13.90 3.21 -1.93
CA TYR A 44 12.85 4.21 -2.09
C TYR A 44 11.44 3.66 -1.86
N THR A 45 11.32 2.36 -1.57
CA THR A 45 10.03 1.70 -1.36
C THR A 45 9.38 2.21 -0.08
N SER A 46 8.11 2.59 -0.15
CA SER A 46 7.32 2.94 1.03
C SER A 46 6.12 2.01 1.19
N VAL A 47 5.69 1.84 2.43
CA VAL A 47 4.44 1.17 2.80
C VAL A 47 3.62 2.17 3.59
N VAL A 48 2.40 2.44 3.12
CA VAL A 48 1.44 3.32 3.77
C VAL A 48 0.28 2.47 4.25
N PHE A 49 -0.05 2.57 5.53
CA PHE A 49 -1.30 2.05 6.10
C PHE A 49 -2.24 3.24 6.32
N GLU A 50 -3.49 3.10 5.92
CA GLU A 50 -4.45 4.19 6.00
C GLU A 50 -5.84 3.68 6.40
N ILE A 51 -6.48 4.40 7.32
CA ILE A 51 -7.84 4.13 7.80
C ILE A 51 -8.76 5.16 7.14
N LEU A 52 -9.67 4.70 6.29
CA LEU A 52 -10.62 5.55 5.59
C LEU A 52 -12.05 5.14 5.90
N GLU A 53 -12.97 6.09 5.72
CA GLU A 53 -14.39 5.76 5.64
C GLU A 53 -14.63 4.82 4.46
N ARG A 54 -15.52 3.85 4.67
CA ARG A 54 -15.91 2.90 3.63
C ARG A 54 -16.61 3.65 2.50
N VAL A 55 -16.08 3.50 1.29
CA VAL A 55 -16.70 4.09 0.10
C VAL A 55 -17.73 3.16 -0.51
N GLU A 56 -18.95 3.66 -0.72
CA GLU A 56 -19.98 2.93 -1.45
C GLU A 56 -19.91 3.28 -2.94
N LYS A 57 -19.47 2.31 -3.74
CA LYS A 57 -19.47 2.34 -5.22
C LYS A 57 -20.39 1.24 -5.75
N GLY A 58 -20.51 1.11 -7.06
CA GLY A 58 -21.33 0.06 -7.68
C GLY A 58 -20.76 -1.36 -7.47
N SER A 59 -19.47 -1.50 -7.15
CA SER A 59 -18.83 -2.76 -6.79
C SER A 59 -17.58 -2.57 -5.92
N ASP A 60 -17.08 -3.66 -5.32
CA ASP A 60 -15.79 -3.67 -4.59
C ASP A 60 -14.60 -3.34 -5.51
N GLU A 61 -14.67 -3.72 -6.78
CA GLU A 61 -13.63 -3.38 -7.77
C GLU A 61 -13.63 -1.87 -8.08
N GLU A 62 -14.81 -1.27 -8.22
CA GLU A 62 -14.94 0.18 -8.38
C GLU A 62 -14.50 0.95 -7.13
N ALA A 63 -14.77 0.43 -5.93
CA ALA A 63 -14.26 0.98 -4.68
C ALA A 63 -12.72 0.93 -4.62
N LEU A 64 -12.12 -0.21 -5.02
CA LEU A 64 -10.67 -0.35 -5.06
C LEU A 64 -10.03 0.59 -6.10
N LYS A 65 -10.65 0.76 -7.28
CA LYS A 65 -10.19 1.70 -8.31
C LYS A 65 -10.32 3.14 -7.85
N TYR A 66 -11.42 3.50 -7.20
CA TYR A 66 -11.61 4.82 -6.60
C TYR A 66 -10.49 5.15 -5.62
N HIS A 67 -10.18 4.22 -4.70
CA HIS A 67 -9.06 4.41 -3.76
C HIS A 67 -7.70 4.50 -4.46
N LEU A 68 -7.49 3.79 -5.57
CA LEU A 68 -6.26 3.91 -6.36
C LEU A 68 -6.14 5.29 -7.02
N GLU A 69 -7.24 5.86 -7.54
CA GLU A 69 -7.26 7.18 -8.16
C GLU A 69 -6.91 8.27 -7.14
N ASP A 70 -7.38 8.15 -5.89
CA ASP A 70 -7.05 9.08 -4.79
C ASP A 70 -5.56 9.04 -4.38
N LEU A 71 -4.79 8.00 -4.77
CA LEU A 71 -3.35 7.91 -4.47
C LEU A 71 -2.46 8.67 -5.47
N VAL A 72 -3.00 9.11 -6.60
CA VAL A 72 -2.24 9.79 -7.65
C VAL A 72 -2.75 11.21 -7.87
N GLU A 73 -1.93 12.04 -8.52
CA GLU A 73 -2.35 13.38 -8.92
C GLU A 73 -3.50 13.30 -9.95
N GLU A 74 -4.44 14.24 -9.92
CA GLU A 74 -5.61 14.25 -10.83
C GLU A 74 -5.19 14.22 -12.32
N ASP A 75 -4.17 14.99 -12.68
CA ASP A 75 -3.58 15.04 -14.02
C ASP A 75 -2.84 13.73 -14.43
N ASP A 76 -2.61 12.82 -13.48
CA ASP A 76 -1.93 11.55 -13.69
C ASP A 76 -2.87 10.36 -13.77
N ILE A 77 -4.13 10.48 -13.35
CA ILE A 77 -5.11 9.37 -13.35
C ILE A 77 -5.18 8.69 -14.72
N GLY A 78 -5.30 9.47 -15.80
CA GLY A 78 -5.34 8.95 -17.17
C GLY A 78 -4.02 8.37 -17.70
N ARG A 79 -2.93 8.50 -16.94
CA ARG A 79 -1.58 8.00 -17.27
C ARG A 79 -1.19 6.76 -16.46
N MET A 80 -2.08 6.29 -15.60
CA MET A 80 -1.87 5.04 -14.87
C MET A 80 -2.16 3.82 -15.75
N ASN A 81 -1.52 2.70 -15.42
CA ASN A 81 -1.88 1.40 -15.95
C ASN A 81 -2.20 0.45 -14.79
N VAL A 82 -3.36 -0.19 -14.84
CA VAL A 82 -3.72 -1.28 -13.92
C VAL A 82 -3.38 -2.60 -14.58
N TRP A 83 -2.48 -3.36 -13.97
CA TRP A 83 -1.96 -4.62 -14.52
C TRP A 83 -2.74 -5.85 -14.06
N GLY A 84 -3.45 -5.74 -12.93
CA GLY A 84 -4.34 -6.78 -12.46
C GLY A 84 -4.94 -6.48 -11.08
N SER A 85 -6.04 -7.15 -10.77
CA SER A 85 -6.71 -7.14 -9.47
C SER A 85 -7.14 -8.55 -9.08
N ASN A 86 -7.18 -8.82 -7.78
CA ASN A 86 -7.58 -10.12 -7.23
C ASN A 86 -8.29 -9.94 -5.89
N THR A 87 -9.06 -10.94 -5.48
CA THR A 87 -9.42 -11.12 -4.07
C THR A 87 -8.17 -11.50 -3.27
N ALA A 88 -8.17 -11.16 -1.99
CA ALA A 88 -7.10 -11.48 -1.06
C ALA A 88 -7.66 -12.07 0.24
N TYR A 89 -6.79 -12.72 1.00
CA TYR A 89 -7.10 -13.30 2.29
C TYR A 89 -6.15 -12.76 3.36
N MET A 90 -6.74 -12.20 4.42
CA MET A 90 -6.00 -11.66 5.57
C MET A 90 -5.96 -12.73 6.67
N SER A 91 -4.79 -13.31 6.92
CA SER A 91 -4.67 -14.56 7.68
C SER A 91 -5.09 -14.46 9.16
N LYS A 92 -5.04 -13.25 9.73
CA LYS A 92 -5.39 -13.00 11.14
C LYS A 92 -6.66 -12.19 11.33
N LEU A 93 -7.40 -11.87 10.25
CA LEU A 93 -8.70 -11.22 10.36
C LEU A 93 -9.82 -12.26 10.38
N PRO A 94 -10.94 -11.98 11.09
CA PRO A 94 -12.05 -12.92 11.18
C PRO A 94 -12.67 -13.18 9.80
N PRO A 95 -12.86 -14.43 9.38
CA PRO A 95 -13.58 -14.72 8.15
C PRO A 95 -15.12 -14.58 8.36
N PRO A 96 -15.87 -14.03 7.37
CA PRO A 96 -15.39 -13.42 6.14
C PRO A 96 -15.07 -11.93 6.32
N THR A 97 -13.79 -11.54 6.20
CA THR A 97 -13.39 -10.13 6.00
C THR A 97 -13.04 -9.95 4.52
N PRO A 98 -13.80 -9.18 3.74
CA PRO A 98 -13.49 -8.93 2.32
C PRO A 98 -12.17 -8.18 2.18
N ALA A 99 -11.28 -8.69 1.33
CA ALA A 99 -10.04 -8.03 0.99
C ALA A 99 -9.74 -8.18 -0.51
N TYR A 100 -9.14 -7.15 -1.09
CA TYR A 100 -8.85 -7.06 -2.51
C TYR A 100 -7.46 -6.46 -2.71
N THR A 101 -6.79 -6.88 -3.77
CA THR A 101 -5.49 -6.32 -4.16
C THR A 101 -5.53 -5.88 -5.60
N LEU A 102 -4.72 -4.87 -5.93
CA LEU A 102 -4.36 -4.56 -7.30
C LEU A 102 -2.87 -4.25 -7.43
N PHE A 103 -2.40 -4.32 -8.67
CA PHE A 103 -1.11 -3.79 -9.07
C PHE A 103 -1.31 -2.77 -10.19
N ALA A 104 -0.77 -1.58 -9.99
CA ALA A 104 -0.78 -0.50 -10.96
C ALA A 104 0.60 0.14 -11.10
N THR A 105 0.78 0.94 -12.15
CA THR A 105 1.91 1.86 -12.30
C THR A 105 1.41 3.26 -12.58
N SER A 106 2.06 4.27 -12.03
CA SER A 106 1.77 5.69 -12.27
C SER A 106 3.04 6.46 -12.65
N PRO A 107 2.91 7.67 -13.23
CA PRO A 107 3.98 8.66 -13.22
C PRO A 107 4.46 8.97 -11.79
N PRO A 108 5.64 9.58 -11.62
CA PRO A 108 6.07 10.15 -10.36
C PRO A 108 5.09 11.21 -9.86
N GLY A 109 4.80 11.22 -8.56
CA GLY A 109 3.97 12.25 -7.93
C GLY A 109 4.64 13.63 -7.98
N GLU A 110 3.87 14.69 -7.81
CA GLU A 110 4.35 16.07 -8.03
C GLU A 110 5.60 16.39 -7.20
N LYS A 111 5.61 15.95 -5.93
CA LYS A 111 6.72 16.19 -4.99
C LYS A 111 8.02 15.48 -5.36
N GLN A 112 7.98 14.49 -6.25
CA GLN A 112 9.16 13.74 -6.70
C GLN A 112 9.76 14.33 -7.99
N ARG A 113 8.97 15.08 -8.77
CA ARG A 113 9.39 15.63 -10.07
C ARG A 113 10.47 16.70 -9.93
N GLY A 114 11.42 16.71 -10.85
CA GLY A 114 12.54 17.67 -10.89
C GLY A 114 13.57 17.49 -9.77
N ARG A 115 13.54 16.37 -9.03
CA ARG A 115 14.52 16.05 -7.99
C ARG A 115 15.61 15.11 -8.51
N ALA A 116 16.72 15.05 -7.80
CA ALA A 116 17.88 14.23 -8.18
C ALA A 116 17.58 12.72 -8.33
N HIS A 117 16.54 12.23 -7.63
CA HIS A 117 16.08 10.84 -7.69
C HIS A 117 14.62 10.76 -8.14
N GLU A 118 14.27 11.55 -9.17
CA GLU A 118 12.98 11.42 -9.84
C GLU A 118 12.85 10.01 -10.44
N PRO A 119 11.80 9.23 -10.09
CA PRO A 119 11.54 7.93 -10.69
C PRO A 119 11.17 8.03 -12.17
N ASP A 120 11.45 7.01 -12.98
CA ASP A 120 10.87 6.89 -14.31
C ASP A 120 9.36 6.58 -14.22
N PHE A 121 8.97 5.79 -13.21
CA PHE A 121 7.58 5.51 -12.82
C PHE A 121 7.53 4.99 -11.36
N VAL A 122 6.32 4.87 -10.81
CA VAL A 122 6.07 4.25 -9.51
C VAL A 122 5.18 3.03 -9.70
N GLY A 123 5.63 1.87 -9.24
CA GLY A 123 4.78 0.69 -9.09
C GLY A 123 3.99 0.78 -7.80
N ILE A 124 2.69 0.46 -7.83
CA ILE A 124 1.78 0.57 -6.69
C ILE A 124 1.13 -0.79 -6.47
N LEU A 125 1.41 -1.42 -5.34
CA LEU A 125 0.66 -2.59 -4.86
C LEU A 125 -0.33 -2.10 -3.80
N LEU A 126 -1.61 -2.05 -4.16
CA LEU A 126 -2.68 -1.63 -3.25
C LEU A 126 -3.39 -2.87 -2.70
N THR A 127 -3.61 -2.88 -1.40
CA THR A 127 -4.52 -3.81 -0.72
C THR A 127 -5.61 -3.00 -0.04
N MET A 128 -6.87 -3.36 -0.27
CA MET A 128 -8.03 -2.82 0.43
C MET A 128 -8.65 -3.92 1.28
N VAL A 129 -8.82 -3.67 2.57
CA VAL A 129 -9.53 -4.55 3.50
C VAL A 129 -10.79 -3.85 3.96
N ARG A 130 -11.95 -4.47 3.74
CA ARG A 130 -13.24 -3.85 3.99
C ARG A 130 -13.81 -4.32 5.33
N LEU A 131 -13.78 -3.44 6.33
CA LEU A 131 -14.41 -3.67 7.63
C LEU A 131 -15.86 -3.18 7.58
N VAL A 132 -16.74 -4.02 7.02
CA VAL A 132 -18.13 -3.66 6.67
C VAL A 132 -18.90 -3.14 7.88
N GLU A 133 -18.83 -3.83 9.01
CA GLU A 133 -19.56 -3.47 10.23
C GLU A 133 -19.09 -2.14 10.82
N GLN A 134 -17.80 -1.83 10.64
CA GLN A 134 -17.17 -0.60 11.12
C GLN A 134 -17.32 0.56 10.12
N LYS A 135 -17.89 0.32 8.93
CA LYS A 135 -17.94 1.30 7.84
C LYS A 135 -16.54 1.87 7.52
N THR A 136 -15.53 1.01 7.54
CA THR A 136 -14.13 1.39 7.30
C THR A 136 -13.55 0.61 6.12
N ASP A 137 -12.81 1.30 5.26
CA ASP A 137 -11.87 0.68 4.32
C ASP A 137 -10.45 0.93 4.84
N LEU A 138 -9.71 -0.15 5.09
CA LEU A 138 -8.29 -0.11 5.42
C LEU A 138 -7.48 -0.26 4.14
N LEU A 139 -6.63 0.71 3.84
CA LEU A 139 -5.73 0.66 2.69
C LEU A 139 -4.30 0.36 3.13
N ILE A 140 -3.64 -0.50 2.36
CA ILE A 140 -2.20 -0.75 2.44
C ILE A 140 -1.61 -0.53 1.05
N ALA A 141 -0.91 0.58 0.87
CA ALA A 141 -0.26 0.92 -0.39
C ALA A 141 1.26 0.70 -0.27
N ILE A 142 1.82 -0.16 -1.11
CA ILE A 142 3.27 -0.31 -1.27
C ILE A 142 3.69 0.40 -2.54
N ASN A 143 4.39 1.52 -2.39
CA ASN A 143 4.89 2.32 -3.50
C ASN A 143 6.33 1.93 -3.79
N VAL A 144 6.63 1.65 -5.05
CA VAL A 144 7.91 1.13 -5.53
C VAL A 144 8.44 2.05 -6.63
N PRO A 145 9.13 3.14 -6.26
CA PRO A 145 9.71 4.06 -7.23
C PRO A 145 10.83 3.37 -8.01
N HIS A 146 10.74 3.39 -9.34
CA HIS A 146 11.77 2.88 -10.23
C HIS A 146 12.64 4.04 -10.70
N VAL A 147 13.73 4.32 -9.98
CA VAL A 147 14.65 5.42 -10.29
C VAL A 147 15.68 4.96 -11.30
N LYS A 148 15.86 5.73 -12.37
CA LYS A 148 16.81 5.40 -13.43
C LYS A 148 18.21 5.09 -12.89
N GLY A 149 18.76 3.94 -13.28
CA GLY A 149 20.07 3.46 -12.83
C GLY A 149 20.05 2.68 -11.50
N GLU A 150 18.93 2.66 -10.78
CA GLU A 150 18.72 1.88 -9.55
C GLU A 150 17.87 0.61 -9.79
N TYR A 151 17.46 0.37 -11.04
CA TYR A 151 16.80 -0.86 -11.49
C TYR A 151 17.22 -1.24 -12.91
N GLU A 152 17.09 -2.53 -13.24
CA GLU A 152 17.39 -3.07 -14.56
C GLU A 152 16.16 -2.95 -15.47
N GLU A 153 16.13 -1.96 -16.37
CA GLU A 153 14.99 -1.68 -17.25
C GLU A 153 14.56 -2.90 -18.08
N ASN A 154 15.52 -3.70 -18.55
CA ASN A 154 15.27 -4.89 -19.36
C ASN A 154 14.62 -6.05 -18.58
N GLU A 155 14.64 -6.01 -17.25
CA GLU A 155 13.96 -6.98 -16.38
C GLU A 155 12.50 -6.62 -16.11
N VAL A 156 12.05 -5.42 -16.54
CA VAL A 156 10.71 -4.91 -16.30
C VAL A 156 9.91 -4.90 -17.61
N ASP A 157 8.83 -5.67 -17.62
CA ASP A 157 7.82 -5.76 -18.67
C ASP A 157 6.56 -6.38 -18.06
N PHE A 158 5.73 -5.54 -17.47
CA PHE A 158 4.55 -5.97 -16.73
C PHE A 158 3.51 -6.65 -17.63
N ALA A 159 3.40 -6.22 -18.89
CA ALA A 159 2.54 -6.88 -19.89
C ALA A 159 3.01 -8.32 -20.18
N GLY A 160 4.32 -8.52 -20.26
CA GLY A 160 4.96 -9.83 -20.42
C GLY A 160 5.17 -10.62 -19.12
N GLY A 161 4.68 -10.14 -17.97
CA GLY A 161 4.81 -10.81 -16.67
C GLY A 161 6.21 -10.77 -16.05
N ARG A 162 7.10 -9.89 -16.53
CA ARG A 162 8.42 -9.65 -15.95
C ARG A 162 8.35 -8.43 -15.05
N TYR A 163 8.46 -8.65 -13.75
CA TYR A 163 8.23 -7.58 -12.77
C TYR A 163 9.53 -6.84 -12.35
N GLY A 164 10.70 -7.39 -12.65
CA GLY A 164 11.96 -6.93 -12.09
C GLY A 164 12.10 -7.18 -10.59
N LYS A 165 13.31 -7.00 -10.07
CA LYS A 165 13.66 -7.31 -8.67
C LYS A 165 12.88 -6.47 -7.64
N LEU A 166 12.70 -5.18 -7.88
CA LEU A 166 12.04 -4.26 -6.94
C LEU A 166 10.58 -4.66 -6.70
N MET A 167 9.82 -4.92 -7.76
CA MET A 167 8.42 -5.35 -7.63
C MET A 167 8.29 -6.76 -7.06
N GLN A 168 9.18 -7.70 -7.41
CA GLN A 168 9.17 -9.03 -6.80
C GLN A 168 9.38 -8.97 -5.29
N GLN A 169 10.32 -8.11 -4.85
CA GLN A 169 10.56 -7.85 -3.43
C GLN A 169 9.33 -7.22 -2.76
N ALA A 170 8.74 -6.19 -3.37
CA ALA A 170 7.53 -5.54 -2.86
C ALA A 170 6.31 -6.49 -2.81
N MET A 171 6.16 -7.40 -3.77
CA MET A 171 5.14 -8.45 -3.71
C MET A 171 5.36 -9.35 -2.49
N GLY A 172 6.61 -9.73 -2.19
CA GLY A 172 6.94 -10.45 -0.96
C GLY A 172 6.59 -9.67 0.31
N TYR A 173 6.75 -8.34 0.30
CA TYR A 173 6.32 -7.48 1.41
C TYR A 173 4.80 -7.52 1.58
N ARG A 174 4.05 -7.39 0.48
CA ARG A 174 2.58 -7.50 0.50
C ARG A 174 2.14 -8.86 1.06
N GLU A 175 2.69 -9.97 0.58
CA GLU A 175 2.37 -11.31 1.10
C GLU A 175 2.62 -11.40 2.61
N LYS A 176 3.73 -10.82 3.09
CA LYS A 176 4.01 -10.82 4.53
C LYS A 176 3.03 -9.97 5.33
N VAL A 177 2.56 -8.85 4.78
CA VAL A 177 1.51 -8.04 5.40
C VAL A 177 0.18 -8.82 5.43
N LEU A 178 -0.24 -9.45 4.33
CA LEU A 178 -1.45 -10.29 4.28
C LEU A 178 -1.43 -11.44 5.31
N GLU A 179 -0.25 -12.01 5.57
CA GLU A 179 -0.04 -13.06 6.57
C GLU A 179 -0.11 -12.53 8.02
N THR A 180 0.36 -11.31 8.27
CA THR A 180 0.69 -10.85 9.64
C THR A 180 -0.15 -9.70 10.16
N PHE A 181 -0.85 -8.96 9.29
CA PHE A 181 -1.70 -7.85 9.66
C PHE A 181 -2.81 -8.32 10.59
N GLU A 182 -2.96 -7.62 11.72
CA GLU A 182 -3.81 -8.02 12.84
C GLU A 182 -4.45 -6.79 13.48
N VAL A 183 -5.75 -6.88 13.77
CA VAL A 183 -6.46 -5.94 14.63
C VAL A 183 -6.35 -6.43 16.07
N LYS A 184 -5.64 -5.69 16.90
CA LYS A 184 -5.48 -5.98 18.34
C LYS A 184 -6.54 -5.31 19.19
N ASP A 185 -6.99 -4.13 18.76
CA ASP A 185 -8.05 -3.38 19.41
C ASP A 185 -9.09 -2.91 18.39
N TRP A 186 -10.25 -3.55 18.41
CA TRP A 186 -11.39 -3.18 17.55
C TRP A 186 -12.06 -1.87 17.99
N GLY A 187 -11.76 -1.37 19.20
CA GLY A 187 -12.18 -0.06 19.68
C GLY A 187 -11.68 1.09 18.82
N LEU A 188 -10.64 0.87 18.02
CA LEU A 188 -10.11 1.84 17.05
C LEU A 188 -11.15 2.31 16.02
N PHE A 189 -12.09 1.44 15.66
CA PHE A 189 -13.03 1.66 14.56
C PHE A 189 -14.44 2.01 15.02
N VAL A 190 -14.62 2.35 16.30
CA VAL A 190 -15.95 2.64 16.84
C VAL A 190 -16.49 3.91 16.19
N VAL A 191 -17.56 3.74 15.43
CA VAL A 191 -18.40 4.83 14.95
C VAL A 191 -19.18 5.33 16.17
N GLU A 192 -19.03 6.60 16.54
CA GLU A 192 -19.95 7.19 17.52
C GLU A 192 -21.36 7.11 16.92
N ASP A 193 -22.27 6.37 17.57
CA ASP A 193 -23.67 6.37 17.21
C ASP A 193 -24.22 7.79 17.45
N GLU A 194 -24.63 8.48 16.38
CA GLU A 194 -25.45 9.71 16.46
C GLU A 194 -26.84 9.44 17.05
#